data_AF-I2K8A5-F1
#
_entry.id   AF-I2K8A5-F1
#
_cell.length_a   1.000
_cell.length_b   1.000
_cell.length_c   1.000
_cell.angle_alpha   90.00
_cell.angle_beta   90.00
_cell.angle_gamma   90.00
#
_symmetry.space_group_name_H-M   'P 1'
#
loop_
_entity.id
_entity.type
_entity.pdbx_description
1 polymer ?
#
loop_
_entity_poly.entity_id
_entity_poly.type
_entity_poly.pdbx_seq_one_letter_code
_entity_poly.pdbx_strand_id
1 'polypeptide(L)'
;MKRHFLLTILAAFGFSGCTSSIGHLIEPKKPTQTTQPTQQIQTPKTQYDYEEPTPEKKEAYENTMRKIASGIQDDPNYKRLSLNTNEKKEWFKKLTYRLWDRQITRHQFIAEGLKRYPDHGYELNFIVRGFTFE
;
A
#
# COMPACT_ATOMS: atom_id res chain seq x y z
N MET A 1 45.35 34.40 -27.65
CA MET A 1 45.70 33.13 -26.97
C MET A 1 46.15 33.45 -25.55
N LYS A 2 45.42 32.96 -24.53
CA LYS A 2 45.92 32.55 -23.21
C LYS A 2 44.73 32.02 -22.42
N ARG A 3 44.66 30.70 -22.31
CA ARG A 3 43.70 29.95 -21.50
C ARG A 3 44.24 29.93 -20.07
N HIS A 4 43.43 30.34 -19.10
CA HIS A 4 43.66 29.98 -17.71
C HIS A 4 42.49 29.12 -17.26
N PHE A 5 42.79 27.82 -17.15
CA PHE A 5 42.04 26.80 -16.44
C PHE A 5 42.22 27.07 -14.94
N LEU A 6 41.14 27.06 -14.15
CA LEU A 6 41.17 26.68 -12.73
C LEU A 6 39.78 26.20 -12.30
N LEU A 7 39.70 24.88 -12.12
CA LEU A 7 38.66 24.12 -11.42
C LEU A 7 38.86 24.28 -9.91
N THR A 8 37.79 24.46 -9.14
CA THR A 8 37.62 23.80 -7.84
C THR A 8 36.16 23.76 -7.37
N ILE A 9 35.78 22.55 -6.97
CA ILE A 9 34.50 22.03 -6.51
C ILE A 9 34.34 22.30 -5.01
N LEU A 10 33.13 22.51 -4.48
CA LEU A 10 32.65 21.81 -3.26
C LEU A 10 31.16 22.09 -3.01
N ALA A 11 30.34 21.08 -3.31
CA ALA A 11 28.97 20.97 -2.85
C ALA A 11 28.96 20.46 -1.41
N ALA A 12 28.31 21.19 -0.50
CA ALA A 12 28.01 20.71 0.84
C ALA A 12 26.49 20.54 0.96
N PHE A 13 26.00 19.33 0.68
CA PHE A 13 24.67 18.91 1.09
C PHE A 13 24.73 18.53 2.57
N GLY A 14 24.14 19.36 3.42
CA GLY A 14 23.92 19.04 4.83
C GLY A 14 22.83 17.99 4.97
N PHE A 15 23.21 16.74 5.22
CA PHE A 15 22.31 15.73 5.75
C PHE A 15 22.29 15.86 7.28
N SER A 16 21.23 16.45 7.84
CA SER A 16 20.91 16.32 9.26
C SER A 16 20.32 14.92 9.49
N GLY A 17 21.17 13.97 9.87
CA GLY A 17 20.74 12.66 10.35
C GLY A 17 20.20 12.75 11.78
N CYS A 18 18.94 12.38 12.00
CA CYS A 18 18.42 12.11 13.34
C CYS A 18 18.99 10.78 13.84
N THR A 19 19.84 10.86 14.85
CA THR A 19 20.33 9.72 15.63
C THR A 19 19.21 9.20 16.53
N SER A 20 18.74 7.97 16.30
CA SER A 20 17.88 7.29 17.26
C SER A 20 18.75 6.53 18.26
N SER A 21 18.65 6.97 19.52
CA SER A 21 19.40 6.48 20.67
C SER A 21 19.23 4.98 20.89
N ILE A 22 20.35 4.26 21.04
CA ILE A 22 20.42 2.93 21.63
C ILE A 22 20.84 3.08 23.10
N GLY A 23 20.13 2.41 24.00
CA GLY A 23 20.42 2.31 25.44
C GLY A 23 19.27 1.54 26.08
N HIS A 24 19.37 0.21 26.19
CA HIS A 24 19.78 -0.52 27.39
C HIS A 24 18.93 -0.11 28.61
N LEU A 25 18.12 -0.99 29.19
CA LEU A 25 18.51 -1.78 30.36
C LEU A 25 17.70 -3.08 30.46
N ILE A 26 18.42 -4.17 30.68
CA ILE A 26 17.93 -5.48 31.09
C ILE A 26 17.82 -5.44 32.62
N GLU A 27 16.69 -5.84 33.19
CA GLU A 27 16.61 -6.25 34.60
C GLU A 27 15.76 -7.55 34.72
N PRO A 28 16.23 -8.59 35.43
CA PRO A 28 15.58 -9.90 35.46
C PRO A 28 14.73 -10.10 36.72
N LYS A 29 13.46 -10.52 36.58
CA LYS A 29 12.71 -11.23 37.65
C LYS A 29 11.86 -12.38 37.07
N LYS A 30 12.01 -13.56 37.69
CA LYS A 30 11.39 -14.87 37.40
C LYS A 30 10.04 -15.01 38.15
N PRO A 31 9.28 -16.13 38.05
CA PRO A 31 8.19 -16.38 37.11
C PRO A 31 6.80 -16.54 37.80
N THR A 32 5.71 -16.21 37.11
CA THR A 32 4.39 -16.80 37.42
C THR A 32 3.63 -17.07 36.12
N GLN A 33 3.31 -18.35 35.90
CA GLN A 33 2.43 -18.85 34.83
C GLN A 33 1.07 -18.16 34.89
N THR A 34 0.43 -17.92 33.74
CA THR A 34 -0.85 -18.56 33.37
C THR A 34 -1.42 -17.96 32.08
N THR A 35 -1.80 -18.86 31.17
CA THR A 35 -2.56 -18.72 29.91
C THR A 35 -1.90 -17.98 28.73
N GLN A 36 -1.51 -18.79 27.73
CA GLN A 36 -1.42 -18.39 26.32
C GLN A 36 -2.75 -17.81 25.84
N PRO A 37 -2.68 -16.75 25.02
CA PRO A 37 -3.47 -16.73 23.80
C PRO A 37 -2.53 -16.64 22.59
N THR A 38 -2.76 -17.58 21.68
CA THR A 38 -2.39 -17.64 20.27
C THR A 38 -1.64 -16.43 19.71
N GLN A 39 -0.43 -16.68 19.20
CA GLN A 39 0.36 -15.75 18.40
C GLN A 39 -0.49 -15.14 17.28
N GLN A 40 -0.94 -13.91 17.49
CA GLN A 40 -1.50 -13.10 16.43
C GLN A 40 -0.34 -12.73 15.51
N ILE A 41 -0.35 -13.29 14.30
CA ILE A 41 0.50 -12.86 13.20
C ILE A 41 0.20 -11.38 13.00
N GLN A 42 1.12 -10.53 13.45
CA GLN A 42 1.04 -9.08 13.28
C GLN A 42 1.15 -8.80 11.79
N THR A 43 0.00 -8.65 11.14
CA THR A 43 -0.06 -8.11 9.79
C THR A 43 0.49 -6.67 9.85
N PRO A 44 1.42 -6.30 8.95
CA PRO A 44 2.04 -4.98 8.98
C PRO A 44 0.94 -3.93 8.87
N LYS A 45 0.86 -3.03 9.87
CA LYS A 45 -0.10 -1.93 9.93
C LYS A 45 0.04 -1.09 8.67
N THR A 46 -0.87 -1.24 7.72
CA THR A 46 -1.06 -0.23 6.69
C THR A 46 -1.67 0.99 7.40
N GLN A 47 -0.84 1.99 7.65
CA GLN A 47 -1.11 3.19 8.45
C GLN A 47 -2.05 4.17 7.72
N TYR A 48 -3.24 3.72 7.35
CA TYR A 48 -4.30 4.56 6.82
C TYR A 48 -5.56 4.29 7.65
N ASP A 49 -6.37 5.32 7.89
CA ASP A 49 -7.67 5.15 8.55
C ASP A 49 -8.67 4.56 7.55
N TYR A 50 -9.41 3.54 7.96
CA TYR A 50 -10.44 2.91 7.13
C TYR A 50 -11.79 3.40 7.59
N GLU A 51 -12.49 4.10 6.72
CA GLU A 51 -13.90 4.43 6.91
C GLU A 51 -14.75 3.38 6.18
N GLU A 52 -15.72 2.79 6.88
CA GLU A 52 -16.61 1.79 6.31
C GLU A 52 -17.66 2.46 5.40
N PRO A 53 -18.03 1.87 4.25
CA PRO A 53 -19.03 2.46 3.37
C PRO A 53 -20.40 2.55 4.01
N THR A 54 -21.07 3.68 3.81
CA THR A 54 -22.53 3.76 3.93
C THR A 54 -23.20 2.87 2.87
N PRO A 55 -24.47 2.48 3.04
CA PRO A 55 -25.19 1.70 2.02
C PRO A 55 -25.15 2.33 0.62
N GLU A 56 -25.27 3.66 0.53
CA GLU A 56 -25.23 4.42 -0.72
C GLU A 56 -23.84 4.37 -1.36
N LYS A 57 -22.79 4.60 -0.55
CA LYS A 57 -21.40 4.49 -1.02
C LYS A 57 -21.09 3.07 -1.49
N LYS A 58 -21.59 2.05 -0.79
CA LYS A 58 -21.41 0.65 -1.16
C LYS A 58 -21.98 0.35 -2.54
N GLU A 59 -23.21 0.78 -2.81
CA GLU A 59 -23.85 0.57 -4.10
C GLU A 59 -23.11 1.30 -5.24
N ALA A 60 -22.74 2.57 -5.02
CA ALA A 60 -21.98 3.36 -5.99
C ALA A 60 -20.61 2.73 -6.29
N TYR A 61 -19.93 2.23 -5.26
CA TYR A 61 -18.67 1.50 -5.37
C TYR A 61 -18.84 0.19 -6.16
N GLU A 62 -19.85 -0.63 -5.84
CA GLU A 62 -20.11 -1.89 -6.55
C GLU A 62 -20.43 -1.66 -8.02
N ASN A 63 -21.19 -0.61 -8.34
CA ASN A 63 -21.47 -0.20 -9.72
C ASN A 63 -20.19 0.23 -10.45
N THR A 64 -19.30 0.96 -9.79
CA THR A 64 -18.01 1.35 -10.36
C THR A 64 -17.13 0.13 -10.62
N MET A 65 -17.02 -0.79 -9.65
CA MET A 65 -16.25 -2.02 -9.80
C MET A 65 -16.79 -2.92 -10.93
N ARG A 66 -18.10 -2.92 -11.17
CA ARG A 66 -18.71 -3.65 -12.29
C ARG A 66 -18.26 -3.10 -13.65
N LYS A 67 -18.17 -1.77 -13.79
CA LYS A 67 -17.65 -1.11 -15.00
C LYS A 67 -16.16 -1.40 -15.22
N ILE A 68 -15.37 -1.41 -14.15
CA ILE A 68 -13.96 -1.80 -14.23
C ILE A 68 -13.86 -3.27 -14.67
N ALA A 69 -14.68 -4.14 -14.08
CA ALA A 69 -14.69 -5.56 -14.39
C ALA A 69 -15.11 -5.89 -15.84
N SER A 70 -16.02 -5.11 -16.44
CA SER A 70 -16.33 -5.29 -17.86
C SER A 70 -15.13 -4.98 -18.75
N GLY A 71 -14.36 -3.92 -18.44
CA GLY A 71 -13.16 -3.59 -19.22
C GLY A 71 -12.05 -4.64 -19.14
N ILE A 72 -12.03 -5.46 -18.08
CA ILE A 72 -11.07 -6.57 -17.96
C ILE A 72 -11.31 -7.65 -19.02
N GLN A 73 -12.57 -7.89 -19.39
CA GLN A 73 -12.92 -8.93 -20.37
C GLN A 73 -12.37 -8.60 -21.76
N ASP A 74 -12.26 -7.31 -22.08
CA ASP A 74 -11.82 -6.81 -23.38
C ASP A 74 -10.30 -6.58 -23.46
N ASP A 75 -9.58 -6.70 -22.33
CA ASP A 75 -8.13 -6.45 -22.27
C ASP A 75 -7.32 -7.76 -22.31
N PRO A 76 -6.65 -8.08 -23.45
CA PRO A 76 -5.87 -9.31 -23.58
C PRO A 76 -4.60 -9.33 -22.71
N ASN A 77 -4.16 -8.18 -22.21
CA ASN A 77 -2.98 -8.07 -21.36
C ASN A 77 -3.31 -8.25 -19.87
N TYR A 78 -4.60 -8.26 -19.50
CA TYR A 78 -5.02 -8.35 -18.11
C TYR A 78 -4.85 -9.76 -17.54
N LYS A 79 -3.90 -9.92 -16.62
CA LYS A 79 -3.66 -11.17 -15.87
C LYS A 79 -4.41 -11.17 -14.55
N ARG A 80 -5.50 -11.94 -14.49
CA ARG A 80 -6.37 -12.01 -13.31
C ARG A 80 -5.60 -12.22 -11.99
N LEU A 81 -5.81 -11.29 -11.06
CA LEU A 81 -5.35 -11.43 -9.67
C LEU A 81 -5.96 -12.68 -9.02
N SER A 82 -5.11 -13.49 -8.38
CA SER A 82 -5.52 -14.72 -7.70
C SER A 82 -6.20 -14.41 -6.37
N LEU A 83 -7.48 -14.03 -6.42
CA LEU A 83 -8.37 -13.72 -5.29
C LEU A 83 -9.22 -14.95 -4.90
N ASN A 84 -8.56 -16.09 -4.70
CA ASN A 84 -9.21 -17.39 -4.51
C ASN A 84 -9.69 -17.66 -3.06
N THR A 85 -9.24 -16.87 -2.08
CA THR A 85 -9.68 -17.00 -0.68
C THR A 85 -10.56 -15.82 -0.27
N ASN A 86 -11.44 -16.03 0.72
CA ASN A 86 -12.26 -14.94 1.28
C ASN A 86 -11.40 -13.81 1.85
N GLU A 87 -10.29 -14.15 2.51
CA GLU A 87 -9.34 -13.15 3.02
C GLU A 87 -8.78 -12.27 1.91
N LYS A 88 -8.34 -12.86 0.79
CA LYS A 88 -7.79 -12.10 -0.34
C LYS A 88 -8.85 -11.23 -0.99
N LYS A 89 -10.08 -11.75 -1.15
CA LYS A 89 -11.21 -10.99 -1.68
C LYS A 89 -11.55 -9.80 -0.80
N GLU A 90 -11.67 -10.01 0.51
CA GLU A 90 -12.00 -8.95 1.46
C GLU A 90 -10.90 -7.90 1.57
N TRP A 91 -9.63 -8.32 1.60
CA TRP A 91 -8.52 -7.38 1.52
C TRP A 91 -8.58 -6.53 0.25
N PHE A 92 -8.74 -7.18 -0.91
CA PHE A 92 -8.73 -6.48 -2.18
C PHE A 92 -9.90 -5.52 -2.27
N LYS A 93 -11.09 -5.95 -1.84
CA LYS A 93 -12.30 -5.10 -1.75
C LYS A 93 -12.07 -3.88 -0.88
N LYS A 94 -11.46 -4.05 0.30
CA LYS A 94 -11.11 -2.92 1.18
C LYS A 94 -10.09 -2.00 0.50
N LEU A 95 -9.06 -2.55 -0.14
CA LEU A 95 -8.03 -1.76 -0.81
C LEU A 95 -8.60 -0.92 -1.97
N THR A 96 -9.42 -1.52 -2.84
CA THR A 96 -10.06 -0.81 -3.96
C THR A 96 -11.12 0.17 -3.48
N TYR A 97 -11.89 -0.14 -2.44
CA TYR A 97 -12.83 0.79 -1.84
C TYR A 97 -12.12 2.04 -1.31
N ARG A 98 -11.01 1.87 -0.58
CA ARG A 98 -10.21 2.99 -0.07
C ARG A 98 -9.66 3.88 -1.18
N LEU A 99 -9.29 3.29 -2.31
CA LEU A 99 -8.87 4.07 -3.47
C LEU A 99 -10.04 4.86 -4.06
N TRP A 100 -11.19 4.20 -4.25
CA TRP A 100 -12.41 4.81 -4.79
C TRP A 100 -12.92 5.96 -3.93
N ASP A 101 -12.99 5.76 -2.61
CA ASP A 101 -13.41 6.75 -1.61
C ASP A 101 -12.30 7.76 -1.27
N ARG A 102 -11.15 7.71 -1.98
CA ARG A 102 -10.01 8.62 -1.84
C ARG A 102 -9.34 8.62 -0.45
N GLN A 103 -9.56 7.58 0.35
CA GLN A 103 -8.89 7.35 1.65
C GLN A 103 -7.40 7.02 1.46
N ILE A 104 -7.03 6.50 0.30
CA ILE A 104 -5.63 6.31 -0.11
C ILE A 104 -5.39 6.89 -1.50
N THR A 105 -4.15 7.30 -1.74
CA THR A 105 -3.69 7.74 -3.05
C THR A 105 -3.51 6.56 -4.01
N ARG A 106 -3.46 6.86 -5.31
CA ARG A 106 -3.12 5.88 -6.36
C ARG A 106 -1.78 5.20 -6.07
N HIS A 107 -0.76 5.96 -5.66
CA HIS A 107 0.55 5.40 -5.34
C HIS A 107 0.49 4.41 -4.17
N GLN A 108 -0.26 4.74 -3.12
CA GLN A 108 -0.44 3.85 -1.98
C GLN A 108 -1.20 2.58 -2.36
N PHE A 109 -2.24 2.70 -3.19
CA PHE A 109 -2.93 1.53 -3.74
C PHE A 109 -1.99 0.60 -4.50
N ILE A 110 -1.18 1.15 -5.42
CA ILE A 110 -0.20 0.36 -6.18
C ILE A 110 0.82 -0.27 -5.23
N ALA A 111 1.39 0.49 -4.30
CA ALA A 111 2.39 -0.01 -3.37
C ALA A 111 1.84 -1.15 -2.49
N GLU A 112 0.63 -1.03 -1.96
CA GLU A 112 -0.02 -2.08 -1.17
C GLU A 112 -0.40 -3.30 -2.00
N GLY A 113 -0.84 -3.08 -3.24
CA GLY A 113 -1.12 -4.15 -4.19
C GLY A 113 0.13 -4.96 -4.52
N LEU A 114 1.23 -4.29 -4.85
CA LEU A 114 2.50 -4.90 -5.23
C LEU A 114 3.16 -5.66 -4.08
N LYS A 115 2.91 -5.29 -2.81
CA LYS A 115 3.37 -6.09 -1.66
C LYS A 115 2.81 -7.52 -1.67
N ARG A 116 1.60 -7.72 -2.20
CA ARG A 116 0.94 -9.05 -2.26
C ARG A 116 1.01 -9.69 -3.63
N TYR A 117 1.10 -8.88 -4.68
CA TYR A 117 1.08 -9.29 -6.07
C TYR A 117 2.20 -8.54 -6.85
N PRO A 118 3.48 -8.90 -6.64
CA PRO A 118 4.62 -8.13 -7.16
C PRO A 118 4.65 -8.00 -8.69
N ASP A 119 4.16 -9.01 -9.40
CA ASP A 119 4.20 -9.06 -10.88
C ASP A 119 2.93 -8.52 -11.54
N HIS A 120 2.04 -7.88 -10.77
CA HIS A 120 0.72 -7.42 -11.23
C HIS A 120 0.59 -5.90 -11.35
N GLY A 121 1.71 -5.22 -11.62
CA GLY A 121 1.70 -3.76 -11.79
C GLY A 121 0.76 -3.28 -12.89
N TYR A 122 0.60 -4.05 -13.97
CA TYR A 122 -0.32 -3.72 -15.06
C TYR A 122 -1.77 -3.71 -14.59
N GLU A 123 -2.23 -4.79 -13.93
CA GLU A 123 -3.62 -4.90 -13.48
C GLU A 123 -3.96 -3.88 -12.41
N LEU A 124 -3.04 -3.63 -11.47
CA LEU A 124 -3.23 -2.61 -10.46
C LEU A 124 -3.36 -1.22 -11.10
N ASN A 125 -2.55 -0.91 -12.12
CA ASN A 125 -2.70 0.34 -12.88
C ASN A 125 -3.96 0.38 -13.76
N PHE A 126 -4.41 -0.77 -14.28
CA PHE A 126 -5.68 -0.88 -14.99
C PHE A 126 -6.83 -0.44 -14.07
N ILE A 127 -6.89 -0.99 -12.86
CA ILE A 127 -7.90 -0.65 -11.85
C ILE A 127 -7.86 0.84 -11.49
N VAL A 128 -6.66 1.39 -11.26
CA VAL A 128 -6.49 2.82 -10.98
C VAL A 128 -7.03 3.70 -12.10
N ARG A 129 -6.80 3.33 -13.36
CA ARG A 129 -7.31 4.05 -14.55
C ARG A 129 -8.82 3.91 -14.71
N GLY A 130 -9.38 2.78 -14.30
CA GLY A 130 -10.82 2.53 -14.32
C GLY A 130 -11.61 3.38 -13.32
N PHE A 131 -10.95 3.92 -12.29
CA PHE A 131 -11.54 4.94 -11.44
C PHE A 131 -11.43 6.31 -12.11
N THR A 132 -12.57 6.84 -12.56
CA THR A 132 -12.70 8.23 -13.01
C THR A 132 -12.75 9.13 -11.79
N PHE A 133 -11.63 9.79 -11.50
CA PHE A 133 -11.58 10.84 -10.48
C PHE A 133 -11.86 12.15 -11.19
N GLU A 134 -13.08 12.65 -11.08
CA GLU A 134 -13.47 14.00 -11.51
C GLU A 134 -12.92 15.07 -10.55
#